data_AF-A0A838HHI7-F1
#
_entry.id   AF-A0A838HHI7-F1
#
_cell.length_a   1.000
_cell.length_b   1.000
_cell.length_c   1.000
_cell.angle_alpha   90.00
_cell.angle_beta   90.00
_cell.angle_gamma   90.00
#
_symmetry.space_group_name_H-M   'P 1'
#
loop_
_entity.id
_entity.type
_entity.pdbx_description
1 polymer ?
#
loop_
_entity_poly.entity_id
_entity_poly.type
_entity_poly.pdbx_seq_one_letter_code
_entity_poly.pdbx_strand_id
1 'polypeptide(L)' 'MNNPLHQLHALGQSVWLDYIRRGILDDGSLERMIEEHGLRGVTSN' A
#
# COMPACT_ATOMS: atom_id res chain seq x y z
N MET A 1 0.35 14.80 8.80
CA MET A 1 -1.00 14.34 9.19
C MET A 1 -0.96 12.83 9.38
N ASN A 2 -1.67 12.31 10.38
CA ASN A 2 -1.51 10.95 10.90
C ASN A 2 -2.11 9.90 9.95
N ASN A 3 -1.28 9.25 9.11
CA ASN A 3 -1.75 8.19 8.22
C ASN A 3 -2.17 6.95 9.05
N PRO A 4 -3.43 6.49 8.95
CA PRO A 4 -3.90 5.31 9.70
C PRO A 4 -3.10 4.03 9.42
N LEU A 5 -2.62 3.83 8.19
CA LEU A 5 -1.83 2.65 7.83
C LEU A 5 -0.45 2.68 8.51
N HIS A 6 0.14 3.86 8.69
CA HIS A 6 1.38 4.01 9.47
C HIS A 6 1.17 3.70 10.96
N GLN A 7 0.00 4.03 11.53
CA GLN A 7 -0.32 3.66 12.91
C GLN A 7 -0.50 2.15 13.06
N LEU A 8 -1.21 1.50 12.12
CA LEU A 8 -1.34 0.05 12.09
C LEU A 8 0.03 -0.63 11.99
N HIS A 9 0.92 -0.10 11.14
CA HIS A 9 2.29 -0.60 11.04
C HIS A 9 3.06 -0.46 12.36
N ALA A 10 2.92 0.66 13.09
CA ALA A 10 3.53 0.83 14.40
C ALA A 10 3.00 -0.16 15.46
N LEU A 11 1.78 -0.67 15.27
CA LEU A 11 1.18 -1.73 16.09
C LEU A 11 1.54 -3.15 15.59
N GLY A 12 2.41 -3.27 14.58
CA GLY A 12 2.85 -4.55 14.01
C GLY A 12 1.94 -5.14 12.94
N GLN A 13 0.93 -4.40 12.48
CA GLN A 13 0.01 -4.85 11.42
C GLN A 13 0.42 -4.31 10.06
N SER A 14 0.57 -5.20 9.08
CA SER A 14 0.85 -4.85 7.68
C SER A 14 -0.43 -4.89 6.84
N VAL A 15 -0.75 -3.78 6.17
CA VAL A 15 -1.94 -3.67 5.31
C VAL A 15 -1.59 -3.94 3.84
N TRP A 16 -2.43 -4.73 3.19
CA TRP A 16 -2.25 -5.21 1.83
C TRP A 16 -3.44 -4.77 0.96
N LEU A 17 -3.17 -4.47 -0.31
CA LEU A 17 -4.20 -4.13 -1.30
C LEU A 17 -4.60 -5.41 -2.02
N ASP A 18 -5.88 -5.77 -1.90
CA ASP A 18 -6.42 -7.01 -2.50
C ASP A 18 -6.76 -6.88 -3.98
N TYR A 19 -5.84 -6.28 -4.73
CA TYR A 19 -5.99 -6.00 -6.14
C TYR A 19 -4.66 -5.59 -6.77
N ILE A 20 -4.33 -6.16 -7.94
CA ILE A 20 -3.21 -5.74 -8.76
C ILE A 20 -3.59 -5.76 -10.24
N ARG A 21 -3.22 -4.70 -10.97
CA ARG A 21 -3.35 -4.63 -12.44
C ARG A 21 -2.11 -3.96 -13.02
N ARG A 22 -1.83 -4.21 -14.30
CA ARG A 22 -0.66 -3.65 -14.99
C ARG A 22 -0.57 -2.11 -14.89
N GLY A 23 -1.69 -1.41 -15.04
CA GLY A 23 -1.72 0.05 -15.00
C GLY A 23 -1.13 0.67 -13.74
N ILE A 24 -1.36 0.07 -12.56
CA ILE A 24 -0.85 0.60 -11.29
C ILE A 24 0.66 0.38 -11.09
N LEU A 25 1.26 -0.51 -11.90
CA LEU A 25 2.71 -0.70 -11.98
C LEU A 25 3.32 0.31 -12.94
N ASP A 26 2.66 0.56 -14.07
CA ASP A 26 3.19 1.38 -15.17
C ASP A 26 3.11 2.89 -14.88
N ASP A 27 2.15 3.34 -14.06
CA ASP A 27 1.89 4.76 -13.80
C ASP A 27 2.47 5.28 -12.47
N GLY A 28 3.28 4.48 -11.77
CA GLY A 28 3.88 4.83 -10.48
C GLY A 28 2.88 4.89 -9.31
N SER A 29 1.63 4.47 -9.48
CA SER A 29 0.66 4.46 -8.40
C SER A 29 1.03 3.50 -7.28
N LEU A 30 1.58 2.32 -7.60
CA LEU A 30 2.02 1.38 -6.56
C LEU A 30 3.13 1.98 -5.69
N GLU A 31 4.10 2.66 -6.28
CA GLU A 31 5.20 3.33 -5.55
C GLU A 31 4.64 4.39 -4.60
N ARG A 32 3.77 5.28 -5.09
CA ARG A 32 3.10 6.29 -4.23
C ARG A 32 2.30 5.66 -3.10
N MET A 33 1.60 4.55 -3.36
CA MET A 33 0.86 3.84 -2.31
C MET A 33 1.77 3.26 -1.22
N ILE A 34 2.98 2.82 -1.58
CA ILE A 34 3.96 2.33 -0.60
C ILE A 34 4.53 3.49 0.21
N GLU A 35 4.96 4.57 -0.46
CA GLU A 35 5.70 5.68 0.15
C GLU A 35 4.79 6.63 0.93
N GLU A 36 3.68 7.04 0.35
CA GLU A 36 2.78 8.05 0.95
C GLU A 36 1.74 7.39 1.85
N HIS A 37 1.23 6.23 1.42
CA HIS A 37 0.13 5.56 2.10
C HIS A 37 0.58 4.43 3.03
N GLY A 38 1.81 3.94 2.95
CA GLY A 38 2.28 2.90 3.86
C GLY A 38 1.76 1.51 3.52
N LEU A 39 1.38 1.27 2.25
CA LEU A 39 1.05 -0.06 1.76
C LEU A 39 2.24 -1.01 1.97
N ARG A 40 1.95 -2.28 2.34
CA ARG A 40 2.98 -3.29 2.64
C ARG A 40 2.92 -4.54 1.77
N GLY A 41 1.92 -4.65 0.91
CA GLY A 41 1.81 -5.75 -0.04
C GLY A 41 0.60 -5.61 -0.96
N VAL A 42 0.57 -6.46 -1.97
CA VAL A 42 -0.56 -6.61 -2.91
C VAL A 42 -0.84 -8.09 -3.09
N THR A 43 -2.09 -8.44 -3.35
CA THR A 43 -2.50 -9.77 -3.83
C THR A 43 -3.09 -9.67 -5.23
N SER A 44 -3.03 -10.77 -5.98
CA SER A 44 -3.68 -10.89 -7.29
C SER A 44 -4.98 -11.67 -7.16
N ASN A 45 -6.04 -11.10 -7.71
CA ASN A 45 -7.31 -11.76 -7.99
C ASN A 45 -7.48 -11.96 -9.50
#